data_AF-A0A1A0MY42-F1
#
_entry.id   AF-A0A1A0MY42-F1
#
_cell.length_a   1.000
_cell.length_b   1.000
_cell.length_c   1.000
_cell.angle_alpha   90.00
_cell.angle_beta   90.00
_cell.angle_gamma   90.00
#
_symmetry.space_group_name_H-M   'P 1'
#
loop_
_entity.id
_entity.type
_entity.pdbx_description
1 polymer ?
#
loop_
_entity_poly.entity_id
_entity_poly.type
_entity_poly.pdbx_seq_one_letter_code
_entity_poly.pdbx_strand_id
1 'polypeptide(L)'
;MVQRAFISFDYDHDARLKDLLIGQSKLPDSPFEVHDWSIKTASPTWQAEARRRIRASGLVIVLCGKHTHTATGVGIELGITQDENVSYFLLAGYSDGGNTKPTTAKSSDKLYKWTWDNLKDLVDGAR
;
A
#
# COMPACT_ATOMS: atom_id res chain seq x y z
N MET A 1 1.60 19.17 -3.28
CA MET A 1 0.52 18.71 -4.20
C MET A 1 0.06 17.37 -3.67
N VAL A 2 -1.25 17.14 -3.52
CA VAL A 2 -1.76 15.89 -2.94
C VAL A 2 -1.47 14.73 -3.90
N GLN A 3 -0.85 13.67 -3.38
CA GLN A 3 -0.44 12.52 -4.18
C GLN A 3 -1.53 11.45 -4.19
N ARG A 4 -1.91 10.96 -5.36
CA ARG A 4 -2.86 9.85 -5.48
C ARG A 4 -2.18 8.54 -5.10
N ALA A 5 -2.67 7.89 -4.05
CA ALA A 5 -2.14 6.64 -3.55
C ALA A 5 -3.04 5.44 -3.89
N PHE A 6 -2.42 4.35 -4.32
CA PHE A 6 -3.00 3.01 -4.32
C PHE A 6 -2.62 2.32 -3.01
N ILE A 7 -3.57 1.69 -2.32
CA ILE A 7 -3.28 0.90 -1.12
C ILE A 7 -3.32 -0.58 -1.48
N SER A 8 -2.18 -1.25 -1.34
CA SER A 8 -2.07 -2.71 -1.43
C SER A 8 -2.07 -3.28 -0.01
N PHE A 9 -2.96 -4.24 0.27
CA PHE A 9 -3.12 -4.81 1.62
C PHE A 9 -3.68 -6.23 1.55
N ASP A 10 -3.48 -7.00 2.62
CA ASP A 10 -4.13 -8.31 2.77
C ASP A 10 -5.63 -8.12 3.07
N TYR A 11 -6.48 -8.47 2.11
CA TYR A 11 -7.93 -8.32 2.24
C TYR A 11 -8.51 -9.13 3.41
N ASP A 12 -7.99 -10.33 3.65
CA ASP A 12 -8.54 -11.27 4.63
C ASP A 12 -8.11 -10.91 6.06
N HIS A 13 -6.92 -10.30 6.23
CA HIS A 13 -6.34 -10.06 7.55
C HIS A 13 -6.24 -8.57 7.94
N ASP A 14 -6.17 -7.66 6.97
CA ASP A 14 -5.76 -6.26 7.20
C ASP A 14 -6.83 -5.22 6.77
N ALA A 15 -8.07 -5.64 6.55
CA ALA A 15 -9.18 -4.74 6.19
C ALA A 15 -9.35 -3.56 7.17
N ARG A 16 -9.19 -3.80 8.47
CA ARG A 16 -9.26 -2.75 9.49
C ARG A 16 -8.12 -1.74 9.36
N LEU A 17 -6.90 -2.19 9.04
CA LEU A 17 -5.76 -1.29 8.81
C LEU A 17 -6.01 -0.41 7.59
N LYS A 18 -6.52 -0.99 6.50
CA LYS A 18 -6.91 -0.23 5.31
C LYS A 18 -7.92 0.87 5.65
N ASP A 19 -8.94 0.57 6.47
CA ASP A 19 -9.95 1.57 6.84
C ASP A 19 -9.36 2.72 7.69
N LEU A 20 -8.41 2.41 8.58
CA LEU A 20 -7.70 3.43 9.36
C LEU A 20 -6.86 4.34 8.45
N LEU A 21 -6.16 3.78 7.46
CA LEU A 21 -5.35 4.57 6.50
C LEU A 21 -6.24 5.44 5.60
N ILE A 22 -7.39 4.94 5.17
CA ILE A 22 -8.39 5.75 4.45
C ILE A 22 -8.99 6.84 5.33
N GLY A 23 -9.17 6.58 6.63
CA GLY A 23 -9.56 7.62 7.59
C GLY A 23 -8.53 8.75 7.64
N GLN A 24 -7.25 8.40 7.69
CA GLN A 24 -6.15 9.38 7.69
C GLN A 24 -6.04 10.16 6.38
N SER A 25 -6.29 9.54 5.22
CA SER A 25 -6.22 10.24 3.93
C SER A 25 -7.30 11.32 3.76
N LYS A 26 -8.35 11.29 4.58
CA LYS A 26 -9.44 12.28 4.59
C LYS A 26 -9.18 13.46 5.54
N LEU A 27 -8.07 13.47 6.27
CA LEU A 27 -7.71 14.59 7.13
C LEU A 27 -7.33 15.83 6.29
N PRO A 28 -7.65 17.05 6.74
CA PRO A 28 -7.39 18.28 5.96
C PRO A 28 -5.93 18.51 5.59
N ASP A 29 -5.00 18.00 6.41
CA ASP A 29 -3.55 18.10 6.25
C ASP A 29 -2.91 16.83 5.64
N SER A 30 -3.72 15.93 5.07
CA SER A 30 -3.21 14.74 4.42
C SER A 30 -2.46 15.07 3.12
N PRO A 31 -1.21 14.61 2.95
CA PRO A 31 -0.44 14.83 1.72
C PRO A 31 -0.82 13.83 0.60
N PHE A 32 -1.70 12.88 0.88
CA PHE A 32 -2.16 11.89 -0.09
C PHE A 32 -3.68 11.72 -0.06
N GLU A 33 -4.23 11.29 -1.19
CA GLU A 33 -5.62 10.89 -1.32
C GLU A 33 -5.70 9.44 -1.78
N VAL A 34 -6.72 8.74 -1.31
CA VAL A 34 -7.02 7.38 -1.75
C VAL A 34 -8.35 7.44 -2.46
N HIS A 35 -8.33 7.21 -3.77
CA HIS A 35 -9.58 6.96 -4.50
C HIS A 35 -9.97 5.52 -4.21
N ASP A 36 -11.18 5.31 -3.69
CA ASP A 36 -11.65 3.97 -3.35
C ASP A 36 -11.92 3.20 -4.65
N TRP A 37 -10.92 2.44 -5.08
CA TRP A 37 -11.00 1.67 -6.30
C TRP A 37 -11.69 0.31 -6.10
N SER A 38 -11.98 -0.12 -4.87
CA SER A 38 -12.49 -1.45 -4.48
C SER A 38 -12.83 -2.39 -5.67
N ILE A 39 -11.84 -3.19 -6.15
CA ILE A 39 -12.17 -4.38 -6.96
C ILE A 39 -12.80 -5.36 -5.97
N LYS A 40 -14.12 -5.40 -5.93
CA LYS A 40 -14.80 -6.61 -5.48
C LYS A 40 -14.67 -7.61 -6.62
N THR A 41 -14.19 -8.81 -6.33
CA THR A 41 -14.17 -10.04 -7.15
C THR A 41 -12.83 -10.39 -7.83
N ALA A 42 -12.41 -11.64 -7.61
CA ALA A 42 -11.40 -12.36 -8.39
C ALA A 42 -11.92 -12.63 -9.82
N SER A 43 -11.96 -11.59 -10.65
CA SER A 43 -12.17 -11.74 -12.10
C SER A 43 -10.85 -12.19 -12.74
N PRO A 44 -10.83 -13.03 -13.80
CA PRO A 44 -9.60 -13.35 -14.55
C PRO A 44 -8.80 -12.10 -14.98
N THR A 45 -9.46 -10.94 -15.10
CA THR A 45 -8.88 -9.65 -15.48
C THR A 45 -8.40 -8.79 -14.31
N TRP A 46 -8.48 -9.27 -13.06
CA TRP A 46 -8.20 -8.45 -11.87
C TRP A 46 -6.78 -7.86 -11.88
N GLN A 47 -5.78 -8.60 -12.37
CA GLN A 47 -4.40 -8.13 -12.46
C GLN A 47 -4.24 -6.99 -13.46
N ALA A 48 -4.95 -7.03 -14.59
CA ALA A 48 -4.92 -5.97 -15.60
C ALA A 48 -5.55 -4.68 -15.05
N GLU A 49 -6.64 -4.82 -14.30
CA GLU A 49 -7.29 -3.68 -13.64
C GLU A 49 -6.43 -3.11 -12.50
N ALA A 50 -5.80 -3.97 -11.69
CA ALA A 50 -4.83 -3.55 -10.68
C ALA A 50 -3.68 -2.77 -11.32
N ARG A 51 -3.10 -3.29 -12.41
CA ARG A 51 -2.05 -2.61 -13.18
C ARG A 51 -2.48 -1.24 -13.69
N ARG A 52 -3.67 -1.14 -14.28
CA ARG A 52 -4.21 0.15 -14.74
C ARG A 52 -4.30 1.18 -13.61
N ARG A 53 -4.72 0.76 -12.41
CA ARG A 53 -4.87 1.65 -11.25
C ARG A 53 -3.55 2.03 -10.62
N ILE A 54 -2.61 1.09 -10.52
CA ILE A 54 -1.24 1.36 -10.09
C ILE A 54 -0.61 2.41 -11.00
N ARG A 55 -0.71 2.26 -12.33
CA ARG A 55 -0.22 3.26 -13.30
C ARG A 55 -0.90 4.61 -13.18
N ALA A 56 -2.18 4.63 -12.81
CA ALA A 56 -2.93 5.87 -12.61
C ALA A 56 -2.65 6.53 -11.24
N SER A 57 -1.85 5.88 -10.38
CA SER A 57 -1.47 6.36 -9.05
C SER A 57 -0.05 6.92 -9.09
N GLY A 58 0.20 7.96 -8.29
CA GLY A 58 1.55 8.52 -8.14
C GLY A 58 2.39 7.77 -7.10
N LEU A 59 1.74 6.97 -6.26
CA LEU A 59 2.34 6.23 -5.16
C LEU A 59 1.54 4.96 -4.86
N VAL A 60 2.26 3.91 -4.43
CA VAL A 60 1.68 2.71 -3.84
C VAL A 60 2.11 2.59 -2.38
N ILE A 61 1.14 2.49 -1.49
CA ILE A 61 1.34 2.22 -0.07
C ILE A 61 1.03 0.76 0.17
N VAL A 62 2.04 -0.04 0.51
CA VAL A 62 1.85 -1.45 0.84
C VAL A 62 1.69 -1.57 2.35
N LEU A 63 0.46 -1.83 2.81
CA LEU A 63 0.18 -2.12 4.21
C LEU A 63 0.65 -3.53 4.52
N CYS A 64 1.60 -3.62 5.45
CA CYS A 64 2.20 -4.87 5.90
C CYS A 64 1.70 -5.21 7.30
N GLY A 65 0.67 -6.05 7.40
CA GLY A 65 0.24 -6.69 8.64
C GLY A 65 1.05 -7.97 8.95
N LYS A 66 0.51 -8.80 9.85
CA LYS A 66 1.19 -10.00 10.35
C LYS A 66 1.24 -11.13 9.31
N HIS A 67 0.34 -11.14 8.33
CA HIS A 67 0.18 -12.21 7.34
C HIS A 67 0.52 -11.82 5.89
N THR A 68 1.05 -10.61 5.67
CA THR A 68 1.34 -10.09 4.31
C THR A 68 2.25 -10.99 3.47
N HIS A 69 3.19 -11.72 4.08
CA HIS A 69 4.06 -12.67 3.37
C HIS A 69 3.29 -13.81 2.69
N THR A 70 2.08 -14.14 3.15
CA THR A 70 1.20 -15.14 2.53
C THR A 70 0.17 -14.54 1.57
N ALA A 71 0.03 -13.21 1.55
CA ALA A 71 -0.95 -12.52 0.72
C ALA A 71 -0.48 -12.44 -0.74
N THR A 72 -0.84 -13.44 -1.56
CA THR A 72 -0.40 -13.52 -2.97
C THR A 72 -0.81 -12.28 -3.77
N GLY A 73 -2.00 -11.71 -3.51
CA GLY A 73 -2.47 -10.48 -4.16
C GLY A 73 -1.52 -9.30 -3.94
N VAL A 74 -1.09 -9.07 -2.70
CA VAL A 74 -0.13 -8.01 -2.35
C VAL A 74 1.21 -8.21 -3.06
N GLY A 75 1.70 -9.45 -3.12
CA GLY A 75 2.92 -9.80 -3.84
C GLY A 75 2.84 -9.47 -5.34
N ILE A 76 1.71 -9.77 -5.98
CA ILE A 76 1.46 -9.45 -7.39
C ILE A 76 1.38 -7.95 -7.62
N GLU A 77 0.62 -7.22 -6.78
CA GLU A 77 0.49 -5.76 -6.88
C GLU A 77 1.83 -5.05 -6.70
N LEU A 78 2.66 -5.49 -5.75
CA LEU A 78 4.01 -4.96 -5.58
C LEU A 78 4.91 -5.27 -6.79
N GLY A 79 4.81 -6.46 -7.37
CA GLY A 79 5.54 -6.79 -8.61
C GLY A 79 5.15 -5.87 -9.76
N ILE A 80 3.85 -5.67 -9.97
CA ILE A 80 3.33 -4.73 -10.98
C ILE A 80 3.81 -3.30 -10.71
N THR A 81 3.84 -2.88 -9.45
CA THR A 81 4.32 -1.56 -9.02
C THR A 81 5.79 -1.35 -9.40
N GLN A 82 6.62 -2.38 -9.17
CA GLN A 82 8.03 -2.37 -9.55
C GLN A 82 8.21 -2.35 -11.08
N ASP A 83 7.43 -3.14 -11.82
CA ASP A 83 7.47 -3.20 -13.28
C ASP A 83 7.06 -1.87 -13.95
N GLU A 84 6.06 -1.20 -13.37
CA GLU A 84 5.57 0.11 -13.85
C GLU A 84 6.41 1.29 -13.33
N ASN A 85 7.45 1.01 -12.53
CA ASN A 85 8.31 2.00 -11.91
C ASN A 85 7.53 3.08 -11.12
N VAL A 86 6.43 2.68 -10.48
CA VAL A 86 5.64 3.55 -9.61
C VAL A 86 6.31 3.59 -8.24
N SER A 87 6.40 4.78 -7.66
CA SER A 87 6.97 4.94 -6.31
C SER A 87 6.17 4.14 -5.29
N TYR A 88 6.85 3.52 -4.33
CA TYR A 88 6.20 2.79 -3.25
C TYR A 88 6.98 2.82 -1.95
N PHE A 89 6.30 2.46 -0.86
CA PHE A 89 6.94 2.10 0.42
C PHE A 89 6.11 1.05 1.15
N LEU A 90 6.77 0.34 2.07
CA LEU A 90 6.12 -0.66 2.93
C LEU A 90 5.83 -0.05 4.30
N LEU A 91 4.56 -0.08 4.72
CA LEU A 91 4.09 0.52 5.97
C LEU A 91 3.72 -0.57 6.97
N ALA A 92 4.33 -0.56 8.15
CA ALA A 92 4.04 -1.52 9.22
C ALA A 92 2.66 -1.26 9.81
N GLY A 93 1.76 -2.24 9.69
CA GLY A 93 0.38 -2.16 10.17
C GLY A 93 0.26 -2.04 11.69
N TYR A 94 1.17 -2.68 12.42
CA TYR A 94 1.15 -2.74 13.88
C TYR A 94 2.45 -2.25 14.52
N SER A 95 2.34 -1.48 15.60
CA SER A 95 3.49 -0.94 16.34
C SER A 95 4.16 -1.95 17.27
N ASP A 96 3.45 -3.01 17.65
CA ASP A 96 3.93 -4.10 18.53
C ASP A 96 4.88 -5.07 17.81
N GLY A 97 4.99 -4.98 16.48
CA GLY A 97 5.84 -5.84 15.66
C GLY A 97 5.08 -7.01 15.03
N GLY A 98 5.81 -8.02 14.59
CA GLY A 98 5.24 -9.19 13.89
C GLY A 98 4.76 -8.92 12.47
N ASN A 99 4.85 -7.69 11.97
CA ASN A 99 4.57 -7.34 10.58
C ASN A 99 5.52 -8.09 9.63
N THR A 100 4.97 -8.62 8.56
CA THR A 100 5.73 -9.34 7.53
C THR A 100 5.68 -8.57 6.22
N LYS A 101 6.74 -8.66 5.41
CA LYS A 101 6.78 -8.07 4.06
C LYS A 101 6.18 -9.05 3.05
N PRO A 102 5.59 -8.57 1.95
CA PRO A 102 5.27 -9.46 0.83
C PRO A 102 6.54 -10.08 0.26
N THR A 103 6.42 -11.26 -0.34
CA THR A 103 7.55 -12.03 -0.89
C THR A 103 8.26 -11.33 -2.06
N THR A 104 7.57 -10.44 -2.77
CA THR A 104 8.10 -9.62 -3.87
C THR A 104 8.87 -8.38 -3.39
N ALA A 105 8.91 -8.12 -2.08
CA ALA A 105 9.70 -7.01 -1.54
C ALA A 105 11.20 -7.25 -1.78
N LYS A 106 11.91 -6.20 -2.18
CA LYS A 106 13.37 -6.26 -2.34
C LYS A 106 14.02 -6.35 -0.95
N SER A 107 15.21 -6.95 -0.89
CA SER A 107 16.01 -6.99 0.34
C SER A 107 16.36 -5.59 0.86
N SER A 108 16.47 -4.61 -0.04
CA SER A 108 16.70 -3.19 0.27
C SER A 108 15.46 -2.45 0.77
N ASP A 109 14.26 -2.98 0.56
CA ASP A 109 13.02 -2.31 0.96
C ASP A 109 12.94 -2.24 2.47
N LYS A 110 12.78 -1.04 3.03
CA LYS A 110 12.56 -0.85 4.46
C LYS A 110 11.07 -1.05 4.78
N LEU A 111 10.81 -1.49 6.00
CA LEU A 111 9.46 -1.51 6.56
C LEU A 111 9.35 -0.36 7.57
N TYR A 112 8.58 0.66 7.22
CA TYR A 112 8.51 1.89 7.99
C TYR A 112 7.42 1.82 9.06
N LYS A 113 7.65 2.45 10.21
CA LYS A 113 6.66 2.53 11.28
C LYS A 113 5.50 3.43 10.86
N TRP A 114 4.28 3.01 11.18
CA TRP A 114 3.11 3.84 10.93
C TRP A 114 2.89 4.82 12.07
N THR A 115 3.35 6.05 11.87
CA THR A 115 3.00 7.24 12.64
C THR A 115 2.53 8.32 11.69
N TRP A 116 1.83 9.35 12.19
CA TRP A 116 1.32 10.42 11.31
C TRP A 116 2.45 11.18 10.62
N ASP A 117 3.46 11.60 11.38
CA ASP A 117 4.59 12.36 10.85
C ASP A 117 5.39 11.55 9.82
N ASN A 118 5.70 10.29 10.14
CA ASN A 118 6.45 9.45 9.21
C ASN A 118 5.65 9.13 7.94
N LEU A 119 4.33 8.97 8.03
CA LEU A 119 3.48 8.78 6.85
C LEU A 119 3.55 10.00 5.91
N LYS A 120 3.58 11.22 6.46
CA LYS A 120 3.74 12.43 5.66
C LYS A 120 5.09 12.49 4.97
N ASP A 121 6.16 12.26 5.73
CA ASP A 121 7.54 12.26 5.21
C ASP A 121 7.72 11.23 4.07
N LEU A 122 7.14 10.05 4.24
CA LEU A 122 7.22 8.97 3.24
C LEU A 122 6.48 9.31 1.94
N VAL A 123 5.31 9.94 2.04
CA VAL A 123 4.56 10.41 0.86
C VAL A 123 5.37 11.48 0.11
N ASP A 124 6.03 12.38 0.84
CA ASP A 124 6.86 13.44 0.27
C ASP A 124 8.21 12.98 -0.27
N GLY A 125 8.60 11.71 -0.05
CA GLY A 125 9.78 11.10 -0.68
C GLY A 125 10.90 10.67 0.26
N ALA A 126 10.75 10.82 1.58
CA ALA A 126 11.75 10.43 2.56
C ALA A 126 11.78 8.91 2.82
N ARG A 127 12.01 8.13 1.76
CA ARG A 127 12.01 6.66 1.75
C ARG A 127 13.38 6.10 1.37
#